data_AF-C7A9A7-F1
#
_entry.id   AF-C7A9A7-F1
#
_cell.length_a   1.000
_cell.length_b   1.000
_cell.length_c   1.000
_cell.angle_alpha   90.00
_cell.angle_beta   90.00
_cell.angle_gamma   90.00
#
_symmetry.space_group_name_H-M   'P 1'
#
loop_
_entity.id
_entity.type
_entity.pdbx_description
1 polymer ?
#
loop_
_entity_poly.entity_id
_entity_poly.type
_entity_poly.pdbx_seq_one_letter_code
_entity_poly.pdbx_strand_id
1 'polypeptide(L)'
;SINWARVVAQVVYYFTSAVAVGAPHRAVDFTVPTGNFGDIFAGYVAKRMGLPVRKLRVATNVNDILARTLATGIYEVREVHETASPSMDIQVSSNFERLLFEAGGRDAHTVRRL
;
A
#
# COMPACT_ATOMS: atom_id res chain seq x y z
N SER A 1 11.45 -5.11 4.47
CA SER A 1 10.79 -5.74 3.30
C SER A 1 10.87 -4.86 2.06
N ILE A 2 12.02 -4.21 1.83
CA ILE A 2 12.12 -3.09 0.88
C ILE A 2 12.62 -3.49 -0.51
N ASN A 3 13.05 -4.74 -0.73
CA ASN A 3 13.56 -5.18 -2.02
C ASN A 3 12.45 -5.08 -3.09
N TRP A 4 12.75 -4.43 -4.21
CA TRP A 4 11.82 -4.24 -5.32
C TRP A 4 11.25 -5.54 -5.88
N ALA A 5 12.05 -6.60 -5.94
CA ALA A 5 11.62 -7.91 -6.44
C ALA A 5 10.44 -8.49 -5.63
N ARG A 6 10.36 -8.19 -4.32
CA ARG A 6 9.21 -8.60 -3.50
C ARG A 6 7.93 -7.92 -3.98
N VAL A 7 7.98 -6.61 -4.27
CA VAL A 7 6.82 -5.86 -4.77
C VAL A 7 6.42 -6.36 -6.17
N VAL A 8 7.39 -6.54 -7.07
CA VAL A 8 7.11 -7.01 -8.44
C VAL A 8 6.42 -8.38 -8.44
N ALA A 9 6.90 -9.32 -7.62
CA ALA A 9 6.26 -10.63 -7.50
C ALA A 9 4.79 -10.53 -7.04
N GLN A 10 4.49 -9.57 -6.16
CA GLN A 10 3.14 -9.34 -5.65
C GLN A 10 2.19 -8.77 -6.71
N VAL A 11 2.68 -8.04 -7.72
CA VAL A 11 1.84 -7.49 -8.81
C VAL A 11 1.07 -8.61 -9.53
N VAL A 12 1.65 -9.80 -9.65
CA VAL A 12 1.07 -10.94 -10.38
C VAL A 12 -0.29 -11.34 -9.83
N TYR A 13 -0.47 -11.37 -8.50
CA TYR A 13 -1.76 -11.79 -7.94
C TYR A 13 -2.86 -10.74 -8.08
N TYR A 14 -2.53 -9.45 -8.24
CA TYR A 14 -3.54 -8.43 -8.57
C TYR A 14 -4.11 -8.66 -9.95
N PHE A 15 -3.27 -8.96 -10.95
CA PHE A 15 -3.74 -9.28 -12.30
C PHE A 15 -4.54 -10.58 -12.33
N THR A 16 -3.99 -11.67 -11.79
CA THR A 16 -4.65 -12.98 -11.85
C THR A 16 -5.99 -13.00 -11.12
N SER A 17 -6.08 -12.42 -9.91
CA SER A 17 -7.35 -12.31 -9.18
C SER A 17 -8.35 -11.38 -9.87
N ALA A 18 -7.90 -10.24 -10.42
CA ALA A 18 -8.78 -9.33 -11.14
C ALA A 18 -9.38 -9.96 -12.40
N VAL A 19 -8.56 -10.69 -13.18
CA VAL A 19 -9.03 -11.42 -14.37
C VAL A 19 -10.03 -12.50 -13.97
N ALA A 20 -9.75 -13.26 -12.91
CA ALA A 20 -10.66 -14.28 -12.40
C ALA A 20 -12.03 -13.71 -11.99
N VAL A 21 -12.08 -12.44 -11.59
CA VAL A 21 -13.33 -11.74 -11.26
C VAL A 21 -13.78 -10.77 -12.35
N GLY A 22 -13.33 -10.89 -13.61
CA GLY A 22 -13.94 -10.20 -14.75
C GLY A 22 -13.25 -8.93 -15.25
N ALA A 23 -12.01 -8.65 -14.85
CA ALA A 23 -11.16 -7.72 -15.59
C ALA A 23 -10.83 -8.31 -16.98
N PRO A 24 -10.68 -7.48 -18.03
CA PRO A 24 -10.74 -6.02 -18.02
C PRO A 24 -12.16 -5.44 -18.18
N HIS A 25 -13.20 -6.27 -18.33
CA HIS A 25 -14.57 -5.83 -18.63
C HIS A 25 -15.27 -5.10 -17.47
N ARG A 26 -14.79 -5.29 -16.23
CA ARG A 26 -15.21 -4.50 -15.07
C ARG A 26 -14.03 -4.16 -14.18
N ALA A 27 -14.19 -3.07 -13.43
CA ALA A 27 -13.21 -2.67 -12.43
C ALA A 27 -13.32 -3.51 -11.15
N VAL A 28 -12.20 -3.66 -10.45
CA VAL A 28 -12.09 -4.44 -9.20
C VAL A 28 -11.63 -3.53 -8.06
N ASP A 29 -12.19 -3.74 -6.87
CA ASP A 29 -11.70 -3.13 -5.64
C ASP A 29 -10.87 -4.16 -4.86
N PHE A 30 -9.77 -3.71 -4.25
CA PHE A 30 -8.95 -4.53 -3.36
C PHE A 30 -8.92 -3.92 -1.97
N THR A 31 -9.02 -4.76 -0.95
CA THR A 31 -8.79 -4.40 0.45
C THR A 31 -7.64 -5.23 0.97
N VAL A 32 -6.61 -4.58 1.51
CA VAL A 32 -5.34 -5.23 1.83
C VAL A 32 -5.04 -5.02 3.31
N PRO A 33 -4.94 -6.09 4.12
CA PRO A 33 -4.40 -6.00 5.47
C PRO A 33 -2.93 -5.57 5.38
N THR A 34 -2.64 -4.36 5.87
CA THR A 34 -1.41 -3.65 5.54
C THR A 34 -0.63 -3.30 6.80
N GLY A 35 0.61 -3.78 6.87
CA GLY A 35 1.64 -3.24 7.76
C GLY A 35 2.64 -2.40 6.95
N ASN A 36 3.64 -3.06 6.37
CA ASN A 36 4.78 -2.43 5.66
C ASN A 36 4.47 -1.81 4.28
N PHE A 37 3.21 -1.75 3.84
CA PHE A 37 2.74 -1.15 2.57
C PHE A 37 3.18 -1.79 1.25
N GLY A 38 4.07 -2.79 1.26
CA GLY A 38 4.58 -3.42 0.03
C GLY A 38 3.49 -4.08 -0.84
N ASP A 39 2.57 -4.82 -0.20
CA ASP A 39 1.46 -5.50 -0.89
C ASP A 39 0.54 -4.50 -1.60
N ILE A 40 -0.02 -3.54 -0.86
CA ILE A 40 -0.94 -2.57 -1.46
C ILE A 40 -0.24 -1.66 -2.47
N PHE A 41 1.06 -1.41 -2.31
CA PHE A 41 1.86 -0.71 -3.32
C PHE A 41 1.99 -1.55 -4.60
N ALA A 42 2.08 -2.87 -4.53
CA ALA A 42 2.02 -3.72 -5.72
C ALA A 42 0.65 -3.61 -6.43
N GLY A 43 -0.44 -3.45 -5.68
CA GLY A 43 -1.76 -3.13 -6.25
C GLY A 43 -1.79 -1.77 -6.96
N TYR A 44 -1.10 -0.77 -6.40
CA TYR A 44 -0.90 0.52 -7.05
C TYR A 44 -0.09 0.39 -8.35
N VAL A 45 0.99 -0.40 -8.35
CA VAL A 45 1.76 -0.71 -9.55
C VAL A 45 0.88 -1.38 -10.61
N ALA A 46 0.09 -2.38 -10.26
CA ALA A 46 -0.84 -3.05 -11.18
C ALA A 46 -1.84 -2.06 -11.79
N LYS A 47 -2.40 -1.15 -10.98
CA LYS A 47 -3.28 -0.07 -11.45
C LYS A 47 -2.56 0.86 -12.44
N ARG A 48 -1.31 1.26 -12.15
CA ARG A 48 -0.49 2.09 -13.03
C ARG A 48 -0.10 1.39 -14.34
N MET A 49 -0.06 0.06 -14.36
CA MET A 49 0.16 -0.75 -15.56
C MET A 49 -1.11 -0.89 -16.44
N GLY A 50 -2.28 -0.42 -15.98
CA GLY A 50 -3.52 -0.43 -16.76
C GLY A 50 -4.57 -1.45 -16.29
N LEU A 51 -4.32 -2.17 -15.20
CA LEU A 51 -5.37 -3.02 -14.61
C LEU A 51 -6.52 -2.13 -14.09
N PRO A 52 -7.80 -2.43 -14.40
CA PRO A 52 -8.93 -1.59 -13.99
C PRO A 52 -9.22 -1.76 -12.50
N VAL A 53 -8.44 -1.08 -11.67
CA VAL A 53 -8.60 -1.05 -10.21
C VAL A 53 -9.31 0.23 -9.80
N ARG A 54 -10.51 0.11 -9.25
CA ARG A 54 -11.31 1.26 -8.81
C ARG A 54 -10.83 1.77 -7.45
N LYS A 55 -10.84 0.94 -6.39
CA LYS A 55 -10.32 1.30 -5.05
C LYS A 55 -9.24 0.34 -4.55
N LEU A 56 -8.19 0.91 -3.96
CA LEU A 56 -7.22 0.21 -3.11
C LEU A 56 -7.46 0.68 -1.68
N ARG A 57 -7.85 -0.23 -0.78
CA ARG A 57 -8.18 0.09 0.61
C ARG A 57 -7.12 -0.49 1.54
N VAL A 58 -6.51 0.38 2.33
CA VAL A 58 -5.60 0.00 3.42
C VAL A 58 -6.46 -0.43 4.61
N ALA A 59 -6.29 -1.66 5.08
CA ALA A 59 -6.84 -2.12 6.35
C ALA A 59 -5.70 -2.27 7.37
N THR A 60 -5.75 -1.53 8.47
CA THR A 60 -4.80 -1.63 9.60
C THR A 60 -5.48 -2.25 10.82
N ASN A 61 -4.70 -2.72 11.78
CA ASN A 61 -5.18 -2.99 13.13
C ASN A 61 -5.06 -1.71 13.98
N VAL A 62 -5.00 -1.83 15.31
CA VAL A 62 -4.84 -0.68 16.22
C VAL A 62 -3.53 0.09 16.00
N ASN A 63 -2.53 -0.51 15.35
CA ASN A 63 -1.31 0.17 14.90
C ASN A 63 -1.61 0.88 13.57
N ASP A 64 -2.33 2.00 13.67
CA ASP A 64 -3.12 2.60 12.60
C ASP A 64 -2.44 3.78 11.89
N ILE A 65 -1.10 3.87 11.90
CA ILE A 65 -0.36 5.03 11.35
C ILE A 65 -0.77 5.35 9.92
N LEU A 66 -0.98 4.34 9.07
CA LEU A 66 -1.40 4.53 7.69
C LEU A 66 -2.83 5.07 7.59
N ALA A 67 -3.76 4.59 8.43
CA ALA A 67 -5.13 5.06 8.45
C ALA A 67 -5.19 6.53 8.89
N ARG A 68 -4.48 6.88 9.96
CA ARG A 68 -4.35 8.28 10.42
C ARG A 68 -3.72 9.17 9.36
N THR A 69 -2.62 8.72 8.74
CA THR A 69 -1.93 9.49 7.69
C THR A 69 -2.85 9.75 6.50
N LEU A 70 -3.62 8.75 6.05
CA LEU A 70 -4.56 8.93 4.94
C LEU A 70 -5.74 9.84 5.29
N ALA A 71 -6.12 9.91 6.56
CA ALA A 71 -7.22 10.76 7.03
C ALA A 71 -6.78 12.22 7.27
N THR A 72 -5.57 12.44 7.80
CA THR A 72 -5.13 13.76 8.31
C THR A 72 -3.94 14.34 7.54
N GLY A 73 -3.22 13.54 6.76
CA GLY A 73 -1.95 13.90 6.15
C GLY A 73 -0.75 13.87 7.11
N ILE A 74 -0.96 13.55 8.40
CA ILE A 74 0.08 13.57 9.42
C ILE A 74 0.60 12.14 9.65
N TYR A 75 1.86 11.90 9.28
CA TYR A 75 2.57 10.65 9.51
C TYR A 75 3.29 10.70 10.88
N GLU A 76 2.60 10.25 11.93
CA GLU A 76 3.08 10.32 13.31
C GLU A 76 3.19 8.92 13.94
N VAL A 77 4.38 8.60 14.44
CA VAL A 77 4.67 7.38 15.20
C VAL A 77 4.08 7.46 16.62
N ARG A 78 3.47 6.38 17.08
CA ARG A 78 2.94 6.17 18.43
C ARG A 78 3.47 4.86 19.02
N GLU A 79 2.97 4.48 20.19
CA GLU A 79 3.28 3.19 20.82
C GLU A 79 2.77 2.02 19.96
N VAL A 80 3.55 0.94 19.88
CA VAL A 80 3.12 -0.31 19.24
C VAL A 80 2.33 -1.11 20.26
N HIS A 81 1.14 -1.55 19.88
CA HIS A 81 0.35 -2.49 20.68
C HIS A 81 0.40 -3.86 20.05
N GLU A 82 0.67 -4.89 20.84
CA GLU A 82 0.57 -6.28 20.39
C GLU A 82 -0.87 -6.64 20.06
N THR A 83 -1.07 -7.33 18.94
CA THR A 83 -2.41 -7.73 18.48
C THR A 83 -2.46 -9.18 18.02
N ALA A 84 -3.68 -9.66 17.73
CA ALA A 84 -3.89 -10.94 17.06
C ALA A 84 -3.38 -10.97 15.61
N SER A 85 -2.96 -9.85 15.03
CA SER A 85 -2.38 -9.75 13.69
C SER A 85 -0.94 -9.19 13.76
N PRO A 86 0.01 -9.92 14.36
CA PRO A 86 1.33 -9.38 14.73
C PRO A 86 2.18 -8.92 13.54
N SER A 87 1.93 -9.45 12.35
CA SER A 87 2.60 -9.01 11.12
C SER A 87 2.25 -7.57 10.69
N MET A 88 1.20 -6.99 11.30
CA MET A 88 0.72 -5.63 11.08
C MET A 88 1.04 -4.70 12.26
N ASP A 89 1.68 -5.18 13.32
CA ASP A 89 2.06 -4.37 14.49
C ASP A 89 3.27 -3.48 14.16
N ILE A 90 3.05 -2.49 13.30
CA ILE A 90 4.07 -1.67 12.67
C ILE A 90 3.71 -0.20 12.81
N GLN A 91 4.68 0.58 13.27
CA GLN A 91 4.61 2.04 13.38
C GLN A 91 5.40 2.77 12.29
N VAL A 92 6.25 2.06 11.52
CA VAL A 92 6.96 2.65 10.38
C VAL A 92 6.81 1.76 9.16
N SER A 93 6.08 2.26 8.17
CA SER A 93 5.75 1.51 6.98
C SER A 93 6.76 1.74 5.86
N SER A 94 7.76 0.86 5.77
CA SER A 94 8.95 1.04 4.93
C SER A 94 8.69 1.20 3.42
N ASN A 95 7.55 0.74 2.87
CA ASN A 95 7.21 0.96 1.46
C ASN A 95 6.34 2.20 1.22
N PHE A 96 5.87 2.87 2.29
CA PHE A 96 5.01 4.04 2.14
C PHE A 96 5.74 5.21 1.47
N GLU A 97 7.05 5.32 1.67
CA GLU A 97 7.92 6.27 0.97
C GLU A 97 7.79 6.18 -0.56
N ARG A 98 7.58 4.98 -1.13
CA ARG A 98 7.40 4.79 -2.57
C ARG A 98 6.13 5.47 -3.07
N LEU A 99 5.06 5.42 -2.27
CA LEU A 99 3.83 6.13 -2.59
C LEU A 99 4.01 7.64 -2.44
N LEU A 100 4.72 8.11 -1.41
CA LEU A 100 5.03 9.53 -1.25
C LEU A 100 5.83 10.08 -2.44
N PHE A 101 6.80 9.30 -2.94
CA PHE A 101 7.55 9.64 -4.14
C PHE A 101 6.64 9.77 -5.38
N GLU A 102 5.74 8.81 -5.60
CA GLU A 102 4.79 8.87 -6.71
C GLU A 102 3.78 10.03 -6.57
N ALA A 103 3.28 10.28 -5.35
CA ALA A 103 2.35 11.38 -5.06
C ALA A 103 3.01 12.76 -5.18
N GLY A 104 4.28 12.88 -4.79
CA GLY A 104 5.11 14.07 -4.95
C GLY A 104 5.62 14.30 -6.37
N GLY A 105 5.02 13.65 -7.38
CA GLY A 105 5.42 13.84 -8.78
C GLY A 105 6.82 13.32 -9.11
N ARG A 106 7.32 12.33 -8.35
CA ARG A 106 8.68 11.79 -8.43
C ARG A 106 9.78 12.81 -8.10
N ASP A 107 9.45 13.83 -7.31
CA ASP A 107 10.45 14.75 -6.75
C ASP A 107 11.13 14.15 -5.51
N ALA A 108 12.37 13.71 -5.68
CA ALA A 108 13.17 13.17 -4.60
C ALA A 108 13.53 14.22 -3.52
N HIS A 109 13.57 15.52 -3.85
CA HIS A 109 13.84 16.57 -2.86
C HIS A 109 12.69 16.72 -1.89
N THR A 110 11.45 16.67 -2.37
CA THR A 110 10.28 16.71 -1.50
C THR A 110 10.26 15.52 -0.54
N VAL A 111 10.51 14.29 -1.02
CA VAL A 111 10.53 13.10 -0.15
C VAL A 111 11.63 13.17 0.92
N ARG A 112 12.83 13.66 0.58
CA ARG A 112 13.94 13.81 1.55
C ARG A 112 13.70 14.84 2.65
N ARG A 113 12.72 15.75 2.48
CA ARG A 113 12.38 16.79 3.47
C ARG A 113 11.23 16.40 4.40
N LEU A 114 10.54 15.30 4.11
CA LEU A 114 9.50 14.74 4.97
C LEU A 114 10.12 13.97 6.13
#